data_AF-A0A349BB54-F1
#
_entry.id   AF-A0A349BB54-F1
#
_cell.length_a   1.000
_cell.length_b   1.000
_cell.length_c   1.000
_cell.angle_alpha   90.00
_cell.angle_beta   90.00
_cell.angle_gamma   90.00
#
_symmetry.space_group_name_H-M   'P 1'
#
loop_
_entity.id
_entity.type
_entity.pdbx_description
1 polymer ?
#
loop_
_entity_poly.entity_id
_entity_poly.type
_entity_poly.pdbx_seq_one_letter_code
_entity_poly.pdbx_strand_id
1 'polypeptide(L)' 'TAKEKPQQGEVLAVGPGKRSEQSGELIPVDVSVGDTVVYSKYGGTEIASGGEDL' A
#
# COMPACT_ATOMS: atom_id res chain seq x y z
N THR A 1 -11.27 -21.11 14.62
CA THR A 1 -10.23 -20.17 15.06
C THR A 1 -10.13 -19.10 14.00
N ALA A 2 -10.28 -17.82 14.36
CA ALA A 2 -10.27 -16.74 13.38
C ALA A 2 -8.93 -16.76 12.64
N LYS A 3 -8.96 -16.94 11.31
CA LYS A 3 -7.80 -16.64 10.48
C LYS A 3 -7.63 -15.14 10.56
N GLU A 4 -6.66 -14.67 11.34
CA GLU A 4 -6.28 -13.27 11.26
C GLU A 4 -5.91 -12.97 9.81
N LYS A 5 -6.48 -11.90 9.26
CA LYS A 5 -6.08 -11.40 7.94
C LYS A 5 -4.55 -11.25 7.96
N PRO A 6 -3.84 -11.79 6.97
CA PRO A 6 -2.39 -11.65 6.92
C PRO A 6 -2.06 -10.15 6.98
N GLN A 7 -1.15 -9.77 7.87
CA GLN A 7 -0.66 -8.39 7.97
C GLN A 7 0.40 -8.10 6.90
N GLN A 8 0.47 -8.94 5.88
CA GLN A 8 1.48 -8.97 4.83
C GLN A 8 0.78 -9.08 3.49
N GLY A 9 1.19 -8.25 2.53
CA GLY A 9 0.61 -8.20 1.19
C GLY A 9 1.67 -7.88 0.14
N GLU A 10 1.33 -8.13 -1.12
CA GLU A 10 2.16 -7.76 -2.26
C GLU A 10 1.73 -6.40 -2.80
N VAL A 11 2.68 -5.53 -3.10
CA VAL A 11 2.40 -4.21 -3.67
C VAL A 11 2.01 -4.37 -5.14
N LEU A 12 0.73 -4.13 -5.45
CA LEU A 12 0.22 -4.20 -6.83
C LEU A 12 0.47 -2.93 -7.64
N ALA A 13 0.50 -1.77 -6.97
CA ALA A 13 0.69 -0.48 -7.62
C ALA A 13 1.32 0.53 -6.66
N VAL A 14 2.19 1.39 -7.19
CA VAL A 14 2.81 2.49 -6.45
C VAL A 14 2.50 3.81 -7.13
N GLY A 15 2.13 4.81 -6.33
CA GLY A 15 1.92 6.17 -6.81
C GLY A 15 3.24 6.91 -7.02
N PRO A 16 3.21 8.12 -7.61
CA PRO A 16 4.40 8.94 -7.91
C PRO A 16 5.12 9.49 -6.67
N GLY A 17 4.69 9.12 -5.47
CA GLY A 17 5.25 9.56 -4.21
C GLY A 17 4.65 10.85 -3.66
N LYS A 18 5.16 11.28 -2.50
CA LYS A 18 4.63 12.45 -1.78
C LYS A 18 5.19 13.71 -2.42
N ARG A 19 4.32 14.67 -2.77
CA ARG A 19 4.79 16.00 -3.19
C ARG A 19 5.32 16.77 -1.98
N SER A 20 6.56 17.25 -2.07
CA SER A 20 7.18 18.16 -1.11
C SER A 20 6.45 19.50 -1.14
N GLU A 21 5.95 19.95 0.00
CA GLU A 21 5.26 21.25 0.10
C GLU A 21 6.23 22.43 -0.05
N GLN A 22 7.53 22.21 0.20
CA GLN A 22 8.54 23.26 0.16
C GLN A 22 9.15 23.44 -1.23
N SER A 23 9.45 22.35 -1.94
CA SER A 23 10.12 22.41 -3.25
C SER A 23 9.17 22.10 -4.43
N GLY A 24 7.98 21.56 -4.17
CA GLY A 24 7.06 21.10 -5.20
C GLY A 24 7.49 19.80 -5.91
N GLU A 25 8.66 19.28 -5.56
CA GLU A 25 9.21 18.04 -6.11
C GLU A 25 8.49 16.81 -5.57
N LEU A 26 8.53 15.73 -6.34
CA LEU A 26 7.99 14.43 -5.92
C LEU A 26 9.07 13.68 -5.13
N ILE A 27 8.75 13.34 -3.89
CA ILE A 27 9.55 12.44 -3.05
C ILE A 27 9.15 11.01 -3.44
N PRO A 28 10.03 10.23 -4.09
CA PRO A 28 9.70 8.90 -4.56
C PRO A 28 9.35 7.98 -3.38
N VAL A 29 8.57 6.94 -3.68
CA VAL A 29 8.27 5.88 -2.70
C VAL A 29 9.40 4.84 -2.76
N ASP A 30 9.84 4.36 -1.60
CA ASP A 30 10.88 3.32 -1.50
C ASP A 30 10.37 1.90 -1.80
N VAL A 31 9.05 1.70 -1.92
CA VAL A 31 8.47 0.40 -2.29
C VAL A 31 8.23 0.32 -3.78
N SER A 32 8.40 -0.87 -4.35
CA SER A 32 8.17 -1.18 -5.75
C SER A 32 7.02 -2.17 -5.92
N VAL A 33 6.50 -2.27 -7.15
CA VAL A 33 5.50 -3.29 -7.51
C VAL A 33 6.13 -4.67 -7.38
N GLY A 34 5.42 -5.60 -6.73
CA GLY A 34 5.89 -6.95 -6.41
C GLY A 34 6.62 -7.06 -5.08
N ASP A 35 6.87 -5.95 -4.39
CA ASP A 35 7.45 -6.02 -3.05
C ASP A 35 6.45 -6.58 -2.04
N THR A 36 6.97 -7.41 -1.14
CA THR A 36 6.22 -7.93 -0.02
C THR A 36 6.34 -6.96 1.16
N VAL A 37 5.22 -6.38 1.57
CA VAL A 37 5.16 -5.37 2.63
C VAL A 37 4.32 -5.84 3.80
N VAL A 38 4.68 -5.39 5.00
CA VAL A 38 3.90 -5.61 6.22
C VAL A 38 3.17 -4.32 6.55
N TYR A 39 1.85 -4.39 6.69
CA TYR A 39 0.98 -3.26 6.99
C TYR A 39 0.24 -3.48 8.30
N SER A 40 -0.09 -2.37 8.97
CA SER A 40 -0.82 -2.43 10.24
C SER A 40 -2.29 -2.79 10.00
N LYS A 41 -2.84 -3.63 10.89
CA LYS A 41 -4.23 -4.14 10.83
C LYS A 41 -5.32 -3.06 10.75
N TYR A 42 -5.01 -1.84 11.14
CA TYR A 42 -5.92 -0.69 11.17
C TYR A 42 -5.45 0.46 10.26
N GLY A 43 -4.38 0.25 9.49
CA GLY A 43 -3.78 1.25 8.63
C GLY A 43 -4.27 1.11 7.20
N GLY A 44 -4.80 2.19 6.63
CA GLY A 44 -5.22 2.26 5.24
C GLY A 44 -6.72 2.09 5.03
N THR A 45 -7.15 2.35 3.80
CA THR A 45 -8.53 2.11 3.35
C THR A 45 -8.55 0.82 2.56
N GLU A 46 -9.30 -0.18 3.02
CA GLU A 46 -9.53 -1.41 2.25
C GLU A 46 -10.44 -1.06 1.06
N ILE A 47 -9.91 -1.17 -0.17
CA ILE A 47 -10.66 -0.93 -1.39
C ILE A 47 -10.82 -2.26 -2.11
N ALA A 48 -12.01 -2.87 -2.01
CA ALA A 48 -12.36 -4.03 -2.83
C ALA A 48 -12.75 -3.56 -4.23
N SER A 49 -11.95 -3.89 -5.25
CA SER A 49 -12.29 -3.64 -6.65
C SER A 49 -12.81 -4.91 -7.31
N GLY A 50 -14.10 -4.96 -7.64
CA GLY A 50 -14.63 -5.96 -8.59
C GLY A 50 -15.02 -7.33 -8.05
N GLY A 51 -15.15 -7.51 -6.73
CA GLY A 51 -15.64 -8.78 -6.14
C GLY A 51 -14.57 -9.85 -5.93
N GLU A 52 -13.30 -9.51 -6.15
CA GLU A 52 -12.15 -10.29 -5.72
C GLU A 52 -11.37 -9.41 -4.73
N ASP A 53 -11.11 -9.96 -3.53
CA ASP A 53 -10.30 -9.30 -2.52
C ASP A 53 -8.87 -9.15 -3.07
N LEU A 54 -8.51 -7.95 -3.54
CA LEU A 54 -7.14 -7.55 -3.87
C LEU A 54 -6.40 -7.07 -2.62
#